data_AF-A0A9D8MVK7-F1
#
_entry.id   AF-A0A9D8MVK7-F1
#
_cell.length_a   1.000
_cell.length_b   1.000
_cell.length_c   1.000
_cell.angle_alpha   90.00
_cell.angle_beta   90.00
_cell.angle_gamma   90.00
#
_symmetry.space_group_name_H-M   'P 1'
#
loop_
_entity.id
_entity.type
_entity.pdbx_description
1 polymer ?
#
loop_
_entity_poly.entity_id
_entity_poly.type
_entity_poly.pdbx_seq_one_letter_code
_entity_poly.pdbx_strand_id
1 'polypeptide(L)'
;MEENKINQELTTEEVKLQITEIIEEAKKSREAARLASKSGELKHNPFQSLDEKGMLNAERLASEFDVIQAKKSTLSSGERQVIQQIVWMALRKAALKKAQETAQAKVEAQEKETSIPKKPRTRKKKS
;
A
#
# COMPACT_ATOMS: atom_id res chain seq x y z
N MET A 1 6.00 -20.48 -6.91
CA MET A 1 4.88 -19.83 -7.64
C MET A 1 4.48 -18.47 -7.03
N GLU A 2 5.01 -18.05 -5.88
CA GLU A 2 4.62 -16.78 -5.23
C GLU A 2 5.37 -15.54 -5.75
N GLU A 3 6.60 -15.70 -6.27
CA GLU A 3 7.45 -14.59 -6.75
C GLU A 3 6.77 -13.77 -7.85
N ASN A 4 6.12 -14.43 -8.81
CA ASN A 4 5.44 -13.75 -9.91
C ASN A 4 4.22 -12.93 -9.46
N LYS A 5 3.57 -13.34 -8.37
CA LYS A 5 2.34 -12.68 -7.91
C LYS A 5 2.65 -11.36 -7.22
N ILE A 6 3.68 -11.34 -6.37
CA ILE A 6 4.12 -10.12 -5.68
C ILE A 6 4.67 -9.09 -6.68
N ASN A 7 5.36 -9.55 -7.73
CA ASN A 7 5.86 -8.67 -8.77
C ASN A 7 4.76 -8.06 -9.63
N GLN A 8 3.75 -8.87 -9.99
CA GLN A 8 2.56 -8.33 -10.63
C GLN A 8 1.87 -7.28 -9.75
N GLU A 9 1.72 -7.54 -8.46
CA GLU A 9 1.13 -6.58 -7.51
C GLU A 9 1.96 -5.29 -7.40
N LEU A 10 3.29 -5.37 -7.30
CA LEU A 10 4.22 -4.23 -7.30
C LEU A 10 4.15 -3.37 -8.56
N THR A 11 3.87 -3.99 -9.71
CA THR A 11 3.76 -3.27 -10.99
C THR A 11 2.41 -2.61 -11.23
N THR A 12 1.40 -2.89 -10.39
CA THR A 12 0.10 -2.22 -10.50
C THR A 12 0.24 -0.72 -10.24
N GLU A 13 -0.45 0.10 -11.04
CA GLU A 13 -0.40 1.56 -10.88
C GLU A 13 -0.83 1.99 -9.48
N GLU A 14 -1.81 1.29 -8.88
CA GLU A 14 -2.25 1.53 -7.51
C GLU A 14 -1.13 1.34 -6.49
N VAL A 15 -0.37 0.25 -6.56
CA VAL A 15 0.74 0.01 -5.63
C VAL A 15 1.88 1.00 -5.89
N LYS A 16 2.16 1.36 -7.14
CA LYS A 16 3.17 2.40 -7.47
C LYS A 16 2.80 3.76 -6.87
N LEU A 17 1.53 4.15 -6.94
CA LEU A 17 1.02 5.37 -6.32
C LEU A 17 1.18 5.30 -4.80
N GLN A 18 0.80 4.19 -4.18
CA GLN A 18 0.94 4.00 -2.73
C GLN A 18 2.41 4.05 -2.27
N ILE A 19 3.34 3.49 -3.04
CA ILE A 19 4.79 3.59 -2.77
C ILE A 19 5.23 5.06 -2.79
N THR A 20 4.80 5.81 -3.81
CA THR A 20 5.14 7.23 -3.94
C THR A 20 4.60 8.05 -2.76
N GLU A 21 3.34 7.83 -2.38
CA GLU A 21 2.73 8.48 -1.21
C GLU A 21 3.49 8.18 0.07
N ILE A 22 3.89 6.91 0.30
CA ILE A 22 4.66 6.52 1.49
C ILE A 22 6.02 7.21 1.53
N ILE A 23 6.71 7.29 0.38
CA ILE A 23 8.00 7.98 0.28
C ILE A 23 7.85 9.46 0.58
N GLU A 24 6.84 10.12 0.00
CA GLU A 24 6.57 11.54 0.26
C GLU A 24 6.20 11.80 1.73
N GLU A 25 5.37 10.95 2.33
CA GLU A 25 4.99 11.03 3.73
C GLU A 25 6.22 10.88 4.64
N ALA A 26 7.09 9.92 4.34
CA ALA A 26 8.35 9.74 5.06
C ALA A 26 9.29 10.94 4.92
N LYS A 27 9.39 11.55 3.72
CA LYS A 27 10.17 12.78 3.50
C LYS A 27 9.61 13.95 4.31
N LYS A 28 8.29 14.16 4.27
CA LYS A 28 7.61 15.20 5.04
C LYS A 28 7.79 15.02 6.55
N SER A 29 7.64 13.78 7.04
CA SER A 29 7.84 13.43 8.45
C SER A 29 9.28 13.73 8.89
N ARG A 30 10.27 13.41 8.06
CA ARG A 30 11.68 13.70 8.33
C ARG A 30 11.97 15.20 8.36
N GLU A 31 11.44 15.97 7.41
CA GLU A 31 11.58 17.43 7.43
C GLU A 31 10.92 18.07 8.66
N ALA A 32 9.73 17.60 9.04
CA ALA A 32 9.06 18.05 10.26
C ALA A 32 9.91 17.76 11.51
N ALA A 33 10.50 16.56 11.60
CA ALA A 33 11.42 16.20 12.68
C ALA A 33 12.70 17.06 12.67
N ARG A 34 13.20 17.43 11.49
CA ARG A 34 14.36 18.31 11.34
C ARG A 34 14.06 19.70 11.90
N LEU A 35 12.93 20.28 11.52
CA LEU A 35 12.46 21.59 12.00
C LEU A 35 12.18 21.60 13.51
N ALA A 36 11.68 20.49 14.06
CA ALA A 36 11.42 20.36 15.49
C ALA A 36 12.70 20.14 16.32
N SER A 37 13.81 19.76 15.69
CA SER A 37 15.08 19.52 16.39
C SER A 37 15.79 20.84 16.71
N LYS A 38 16.33 20.96 17.93
CA LYS A 38 17.03 22.18 18.39
C LYS A 38 18.28 22.50 17.56
N SER A 39 18.98 21.49 17.05
CA SER A 39 20.19 21.64 16.23
C SER A 39 19.90 21.67 14.72
N GLY A 40 18.68 21.33 14.28
CA GLY A 40 18.37 21.10 12.87
C GLY A 40 19.00 19.83 12.29
N GLU A 41 19.71 19.03 13.10
CA GLU A 41 20.52 17.90 12.65
C GLU A 41 19.91 16.58 13.13
N LEU A 42 19.49 15.75 12.17
CA LEU A 42 18.95 14.42 12.45
C LEU A 42 20.03 13.36 12.27
N LYS A 43 19.96 12.29 13.07
CA LYS A 43 20.83 11.13 12.90
C LYS A 43 20.68 10.53 11.50
N HIS A 44 21.80 10.00 10.99
CA HIS A 44 21.82 9.27 9.74
C HIS A 44 20.82 8.10 9.78
N ASN A 45 20.07 7.92 8.70
CA ASN A 45 19.00 6.94 8.59
C ASN A 45 19.14 6.21 7.24
N PRO A 46 18.97 4.87 7.19
CA PRO A 46 18.99 4.11 5.95
C PRO A 46 18.05 4.65 4.86
N PHE A 47 16.92 5.26 5.24
CA PHE A 47 16.02 5.93 4.30
C PHE A 47 16.70 7.10 3.57
N GLN A 48 17.51 7.90 4.27
CA GLN A 48 18.24 9.01 3.66
C GLN A 48 19.34 8.50 2.72
N SER A 49 20.06 7.44 3.11
CA SER A 49 21.03 6.78 2.22
C SER A 49 20.37 6.28 0.93
N LEU A 50 19.17 5.70 1.02
CA LEU A 50 18.40 5.27 -0.15
C LEU A 50 17.93 6.44 -1.02
N ASP A 51 17.58 7.58 -0.41
CA ASP A 51 17.19 8.79 -1.15
C ASP A 51 18.39 9.38 -1.91
N GLU A 52 19.53 9.50 -1.25
CA GLU A 52 20.80 9.98 -1.83
C GLU A 52 21.28 9.08 -2.98
N LYS A 53 21.04 7.76 -2.87
CA LYS A 53 21.32 6.78 -3.94
C LYS A 53 20.27 6.78 -5.07
N GLY A 54 19.21 7.59 -4.97
CA GLY A 54 18.13 7.64 -5.97
C GLY A 54 17.31 6.35 -6.06
N MET A 55 17.26 5.56 -4.99
CA MET A 55 16.57 4.27 -4.96
C MET A 55 15.10 4.36 -4.54
N LEU A 56 14.68 5.51 -3.98
CA LEU A 56 13.31 5.76 -3.54
C LEU A 56 12.39 6.13 -4.72
N ASN A 57 12.19 5.18 -5.62
CA ASN A 57 11.19 5.25 -6.69
C ASN A 57 10.49 3.89 -6.81
N ALA A 58 9.24 3.86 -7.26
CA ALA A 58 8.45 2.63 -7.32
C ALA A 58 9.05 1.53 -8.23
N GLU A 59 9.59 1.90 -9.38
CA GLU A 59 10.21 0.97 -10.35
C GLU A 59 11.52 0.38 -9.83
N ARG A 60 12.36 1.22 -9.21
CA ARG A 60 13.63 0.84 -8.59
C ARG A 60 13.40 -0.03 -7.38
N LEU A 61 12.41 0.30 -6.55
CA LEU A 61 12.02 -0.52 -5.40
C LEU A 61 11.50 -1.88 -5.83
N ALA A 62 10.69 -1.96 -6.90
CA ALA A 62 10.24 -3.24 -7.43
C ALA A 62 11.42 -4.11 -7.91
N SER A 63 12.31 -3.54 -8.72
CA SER A 63 13.51 -4.25 -9.20
C SER A 63 14.44 -4.66 -8.07
N GLU A 64 14.66 -3.81 -7.07
CA GLU A 64 15.56 -4.11 -5.96
C GLU A 64 14.93 -5.12 -4.99
N PHE A 65 13.61 -5.08 -4.81
CA PHE A 65 12.90 -6.02 -3.95
C PHE A 65 13.10 -7.47 -4.42
N ASP A 66 13.11 -7.72 -5.73
CA ASP A 66 13.46 -9.03 -6.30
C ASP A 66 14.86 -9.47 -5.95
N VAL A 67 15.83 -8.56 -6.09
CA VAL A 67 17.24 -8.82 -5.79
C VAL A 67 17.42 -9.09 -4.29
N ILE A 68 16.65 -8.40 -3.44
CA ILE A 68 16.61 -8.61 -1.99
C ILE A 68 16.02 -9.99 -1.66
N GLN A 69 14.88 -10.36 -2.26
CA GLN A 69 14.24 -11.68 -2.07
C GLN A 69 15.17 -12.82 -2.50
N ALA A 70 15.87 -12.64 -3.62
CA ALA A 70 16.88 -13.58 -4.12
C ALA A 70 18.17 -13.60 -3.26
N LYS A 71 18.25 -12.80 -2.19
CA LYS A 71 19.43 -12.63 -1.32
C LYS A 71 20.69 -12.22 -2.08
N LYS A 72 20.53 -11.49 -3.19
CA LYS A 72 21.62 -11.01 -4.06
C LYS A 72 21.90 -9.51 -3.91
N SER A 73 21.13 -8.81 -3.07
CA SER A 73 21.25 -7.37 -2.93
C SER A 73 22.53 -6.97 -2.20
N THR A 74 23.25 -6.02 -2.79
CA THR A 74 24.48 -5.42 -2.24
C THR A 74 24.17 -4.33 -1.20
N LEU A 75 22.90 -4.02 -0.95
CA LEU A 75 22.48 -3.05 0.05
C LEU A 75 22.79 -3.52 1.46
N SER A 76 22.98 -2.56 2.37
CA SER A 76 23.12 -2.85 3.78
C SER A 76 21.83 -3.44 4.36
N SER A 77 21.93 -4.12 5.51
CA SER A 77 20.76 -4.73 6.15
C SER A 77 19.66 -3.72 6.48
N GLY A 78 20.03 -2.50 6.91
CA GLY A 78 19.06 -1.45 7.22
C GLY A 78 18.36 -0.92 5.97
N GLU A 79 19.08 -0.76 4.86
CA GLU A 79 18.49 -0.32 3.58
C GLU A 79 17.51 -1.36 3.03
N ARG A 80 17.88 -2.66 3.07
CA ARG A 80 16.98 -3.74 2.64
C ARG A 80 15.69 -3.77 3.45
N GLN A 81 15.79 -3.57 4.76
CA GLN A 81 14.62 -3.50 5.64
C GLN A 81 13.70 -2.33 5.29
N VAL A 82 14.26 -1.15 5.01
CA VAL A 82 13.46 0.02 4.61
C VAL A 82 12.73 -0.25 3.29
N ILE A 83 13.40 -0.82 2.29
CA ILE A 83 12.78 -1.19 1.01
C ILE A 83 11.62 -2.17 1.23
N GLN A 84 11.86 -3.23 2.00
CA GLN A 84 10.83 -4.22 2.33
C GLN A 84 9.64 -3.57 3.05
N GLN A 85 9.88 -2.69 4.02
CA GLN A 85 8.81 -1.99 4.74
C GLN A 85 7.95 -1.12 3.83
N ILE A 86 8.58 -0.33 2.95
CA ILE A 86 7.84 0.53 2.00
C ILE A 86 6.94 -0.32 1.10
N VAL A 87 7.50 -1.39 0.52
CA VAL A 87 6.75 -2.30 -0.36
C VAL A 87 5.58 -2.95 0.38
N TRP A 88 5.81 -3.48 1.58
CA TRP A 88 4.77 -4.16 2.36
C TRP A 88 3.66 -3.21 2.80
N MET A 89 4.01 -1.99 3.18
CA MET A 89 3.02 -0.96 3.50
C MET A 89 2.17 -0.59 2.29
N ALA A 90 2.79 -0.46 1.11
CA ALA A 90 2.07 -0.14 -0.12
C ALA A 90 1.08 -1.24 -0.51
N LEU A 91 1.53 -2.50 -0.50
CA LEU A 91 0.69 -3.67 -0.75
C LEU A 91 -0.48 -3.74 0.23
N ARG A 92 -0.21 -3.50 1.52
CA ARG A 92 -1.25 -3.48 2.56
C ARG A 92 -2.27 -2.37 2.34
N LYS A 93 -1.83 -1.14 2.01
CA LYS A 93 -2.74 -0.02 1.73
C LYS A 93 -3.61 -0.31 0.52
N ALA A 94 -3.05 -0.83 -0.57
CA ALA A 94 -3.80 -1.22 -1.76
C ALA A 94 -4.84 -2.32 -1.46
N ALA A 95 -4.44 -3.36 -0.71
CA ALA A 95 -5.35 -4.44 -0.32
C ALA A 95 -6.52 -3.93 0.55
N LEU A 96 -6.25 -3.02 1.49
CA LEU A 96 -7.28 -2.40 2.32
C LEU A 96 -8.24 -1.55 1.50
N LYS A 97 -7.73 -0.75 0.56
CA LYS A 97 -8.56 0.06 -0.34
C LYS A 97 -9.52 -0.82 -1.15
N LYS A 98 -9.00 -1.89 -1.74
CA LYS A 98 -9.81 -2.87 -2.47
C LYS A 98 -10.87 -3.53 -1.60
N ALA A 99 -10.53 -3.88 -0.35
CA ALA A 99 -11.49 -4.44 0.59
C ALA A 99 -12.61 -3.43 0.91
N GLN A 100 -12.30 -2.15 1.11
CA GLN A 100 -13.29 -1.09 1.33
C GLN A 100 -14.22 -0.90 0.13
N GLU A 101 -13.67 -0.87 -1.09
CA GLU A 101 -14.47 -0.76 -2.32
C GLU A 101 -15.44 -1.94 -2.47
N THR A 102 -14.98 -3.17 -2.20
CA THR A 102 -15.87 -4.34 -2.24
C THR A 102 -16.92 -4.33 -1.14
N ALA A 103 -16.61 -3.76 0.04
CA ALA A 103 -17.57 -3.62 1.11
C ALA A 103 -18.63 -2.57 0.76
N GLN A 104 -18.24 -1.43 0.20
CA GLN A 104 -19.15 -0.38 -0.28
C GLN A 104 -20.07 -0.90 -1.39
N ALA A 105 -19.53 -1.59 -2.39
CA ALA A 105 -20.31 -2.19 -3.46
C ALA A 105 -21.36 -3.19 -2.93
N LYS A 106 -21.04 -3.94 -1.86
CA LYS A 106 -21.99 -4.85 -1.21
C LYS A 106 -23.08 -4.13 -0.44
N VAL A 107 -22.76 -3.00 0.20
CA VAL A 107 -23.75 -2.16 0.90
C VAL A 107 -24.71 -1.52 -0.11
N GLU A 108 -24.19 -0.93 -1.20
CA GLU A 108 -25.02 -0.35 -2.26
C GLU A 108 -25.90 -1.41 -2.97
N ALA A 109 -25.38 -2.63 -3.16
CA ALA A 109 -26.17 -3.73 -3.71
C ALA A 109 -27.30 -4.17 -2.76
N GLN A 110 -27.05 -4.22 -1.44
CA GLN A 110 -28.08 -4.51 -0.45
C GLN A 110 -29.15 -3.42 -0.37
N GLU A 111 -28.78 -2.14 -0.46
CA GLU A 111 -29.76 -1.05 -0.48
C GLU A 111 -30.70 -1.13 -1.69
N LYS A 112 -30.18 -1.51 -2.87
CA LYS A 112 -30.98 -1.74 -4.09
C LYS A 112 -31.91 -2.97 -3.99
N GLU A 113 -31.54 -4.00 -3.23
CA GLU A 113 -32.41 -5.17 -2.99
C GLU A 113 -33.54 -4.86 -1.99
N THR A 114 -33.30 -3.99 -1.00
CA THR A 114 -34.33 -3.59 -0.02
C THR A 114 -35.38 -2.64 -0.58
N SER A 115 -35.15 -1.99 -1.73
CA SER A 115 -36.14 -1.11 -2.38
C SER A 115 -37.17 -1.84 -3.26
N ILE A 116 -37.09 -3.17 -3.39
CA ILE A 116 -38.09 -3.95 -4.13
C ILE A 116 -39.30 -4.16 -3.21
N PRO A 117 -40.50 -3.62 -3.54
CA PRO A 117 -41.66 -3.74 -2.67
C PRO A 117 -42.07 -5.21 -2.55
N LYS A 118 -42.02 -5.75 -1.33
CA LYS A 118 -42.57 -7.08 -1.02
C LYS A 118 -44.06 -7.07 -1.34
N LYS A 119 -44.46 -7.77 -2.41
CA LYS A 119 -45.88 -7.96 -2.76
C LYS A 119 -46.65 -8.49 -1.53
N PRO A 120 -47.80 -7.89 -1.17
CA PRO A 120 -48.61 -8.37 -0.06
C PRO A 120 -49.08 -9.79 -0.35
N ARG A 121 -48.82 -10.69 0.60
CA ARG A 121 -49.15 -12.12 0.52
C ARG A 121 -50.66 -12.29 0.64
N THR A 122 -51.36 -12.48 -0.48
CA THR A 122 -52.81 -12.72 -0.47
C THR A 122 -53.10 -14.13 0.06
N ARG A 123 -53.75 -14.21 1.23
CA ARG A 123 -54.19 -15.47 1.83
C ARG A 123 -55.50 -15.90 1.15
N LYS A 124 -55.44 -16.86 0.23
CA LYS A 124 -56.65 -17.53 -0.29
C LYS A 124 -57.35 -18.25 0.87
N LYS A 125 -58.54 -17.77 1.27
CA LYS A 125 -59.50 -18.55 2.06
C LYS A 125 -60.06 -19.64 1.13
N LYS A 126 -59.88 -20.91 1.48
CA LYS A 126 -60.64 -22.00 0.89
C LYS A 126 -62.06 -21.94 1.46
N SER A 127 -63.04 -21.90 0.56
CA SER A 127 -64.46 -22.12 0.82
C SER A 127 -64.71 -23.57 1.26
#